data_AF-A0A8S3PMA0-F1
#
_entry.id   AF-A0A8S3PMA0-F1
#
_cell.length_a   1.000
_cell.length_b   1.000
_cell.length_c   1.000
_cell.angle_alpha   90.00
_cell.angle_beta   90.00
_cell.angle_gamma   90.00
#
_symmetry.space_group_name_H-M   'P 1'
#
loop_
_entity.id
_entity.type
_entity.pdbx_description
1 polymer ?
#
loop_
_entity_poly.entity_id
_entity_poly.type
_entity_poly.pdbx_seq_one_letter_code
_entity_poly.pdbx_strand_id
1 'polypeptide(L)'
;MLQEPGAKIEKKKEEYEAKFIRVLGSQKKADHRRGGIHFISNKVPQKDEIDSLKIHISKLAKEMNYFAEELPTKWINLEIALDVSKDLNKTVYSWEDIMKLALAYMIEEKELLLFLNYQHKIGNIIFFEDERDFIILQPNWLVKCFRCLVCDDKKHFVAGLVSEMFKLTHEGELSGKPYG
;
A
#
# COMPACT_ATOMS: atom_id res chain seq x y z
N MET A 1 42.96 2.71 29.15
CA MET A 1 42.70 2.29 27.74
C MET A 1 41.27 2.68 27.40
N LEU A 2 41.11 3.72 26.58
CA LEU A 2 39.81 4.26 26.18
C LEU A 2 39.20 3.30 25.15
N GLN A 3 38.13 2.59 25.52
CA GLN A 3 37.30 1.88 24.54
C GLN A 3 36.61 2.93 23.66
N GLU A 4 36.94 2.92 22.37
CA GLU A 4 36.36 3.83 21.39
C GLU A 4 34.82 3.72 21.34
N PRO A 5 34.09 4.84 21.21
CA PRO A 5 32.63 4.88 21.28
C PRO A 5 31.93 3.99 20.23
N GLY A 6 32.59 3.68 19.11
CA GLY A 6 32.07 2.77 18.07
C GLY A 6 31.92 1.32 18.53
N ALA A 7 32.89 0.79 19.27
CA ALA A 7 32.90 -0.61 19.72
C ALA A 7 31.78 -0.93 20.72
N LYS A 8 31.33 0.06 21.49
CA LYS A 8 30.19 -0.08 22.42
C LYS A 8 28.84 -0.07 21.70
N ILE A 9 28.74 0.60 20.56
CA ILE A 9 27.50 0.64 19.76
C ILE A 9 27.34 -0.68 19.02
N GLU A 10 28.42 -1.21 18.43
CA GLU A 10 28.38 -2.46 17.68
C GLU A 10 28.01 -3.65 18.56
N LYS A 11 28.62 -3.75 19.75
CA LYS A 11 28.26 -4.77 20.74
C LYS A 11 26.78 -4.70 21.16
N LYS A 12 26.21 -3.49 21.26
CA LYS A 12 24.78 -3.33 21.54
C LYS A 12 23.91 -3.81 20.39
N LYS A 13 24.30 -3.56 19.14
CA LYS A 13 23.57 -4.05 17.96
C LYS A 13 23.51 -5.58 17.96
N GLU A 14 24.65 -6.23 18.21
CA GLU A 14 24.76 -7.69 18.31
C GLU A 14 23.88 -8.27 19.44
N GLU A 15 23.91 -7.65 20.63
CA GLU A 15 23.06 -8.05 21.76
C GLU A 15 21.56 -7.90 21.44
N TYR A 16 21.18 -6.83 20.75
CA TYR A 16 19.81 -6.61 20.30
C TYR A 16 19.37 -7.62 19.25
N GLU A 17 20.22 -7.92 18.28
CA GLU A 17 19.95 -8.92 17.25
C GLU A 17 19.77 -10.32 17.86
N ALA A 18 20.66 -10.72 18.78
CA ALA A 18 20.54 -11.99 19.49
C ALA A 18 19.23 -12.08 20.31
N LYS A 19 18.86 -10.98 20.99
CA LYS A 19 17.59 -10.91 21.74
C LYS A 19 16.38 -10.97 20.80
N PHE A 20 16.45 -10.28 19.66
CA PHE A 20 15.39 -10.25 18.66
C PHE A 20 15.17 -11.63 18.03
N ILE A 21 16.25 -12.32 17.64
CA ILE A 21 16.20 -13.69 17.14
C ILE A 21 15.63 -14.64 18.19
N ARG A 22 16.04 -14.52 19.46
CA ARG A 22 15.51 -15.35 20.54
C ARG A 22 14.01 -15.18 20.75
N VAL A 23 13.48 -13.95 20.69
CA VAL A 23 12.06 -13.67 20.98
C VAL A 23 11.16 -13.99 19.79
N LEU A 24 11.63 -13.71 18.57
CA LEU A 24 10.79 -13.79 17.37
C LEU A 24 11.19 -14.93 16.43
N GLY A 25 12.28 -15.65 16.68
CA GLY A 25 12.73 -16.78 15.86
C GLY A 25 11.82 -18.00 15.97
N SER A 26 11.14 -18.20 17.11
CA SER A 26 10.22 -19.32 17.33
C SER A 26 8.76 -19.01 16.99
N GLN A 27 8.46 -17.79 16.52
CA GLN A 27 7.11 -17.37 16.19
C GLN A 27 6.74 -17.80 14.76
N LYS A 28 5.51 -18.26 14.52
CA LYS A 28 5.00 -18.52 13.15
C LYS A 28 5.09 -17.30 12.23
N LYS A 29 5.12 -16.09 12.80
CA LYS A 29 5.30 -14.82 12.07
C LYS A 29 6.75 -14.59 11.61
N ALA A 30 7.70 -15.42 12.03
CA ALA A 30 9.07 -15.39 11.57
C ALA A 30 9.17 -15.53 10.05
N ASP A 31 8.28 -16.34 9.47
CA ASP A 31 8.26 -16.69 8.04
C ASP A 31 7.82 -15.52 7.14
N HIS A 32 7.16 -14.50 7.71
CA HIS A 32 6.83 -13.27 7.00
C HIS A 32 8.00 -12.28 6.93
N ARG A 33 9.13 -12.57 7.59
CA ARG A 33 10.31 -11.70 7.55
C ARG A 33 11.16 -12.06 6.34
N ARG A 34 11.25 -11.12 5.41
CA ARG A 34 12.19 -11.19 4.28
C ARG A 34 13.30 -10.17 4.54
N GLY A 35 14.45 -10.65 5.00
CA GLY A 35 15.65 -9.84 5.22
C GLY A 35 16.14 -9.78 6.67
N GLY A 36 17.37 -9.31 6.83
CA GLY A 36 18.07 -9.07 8.11
C GLY A 36 17.69 -7.75 8.80
N ILE A 37 18.23 -7.55 10.01
CA ILE A 37 17.97 -6.36 10.83
C ILE A 37 18.87 -5.21 10.37
N HIS A 38 18.28 -4.03 10.18
CA HIS A 38 19.01 -2.80 9.90
C HIS A 38 18.87 -1.83 11.06
N PHE A 39 19.98 -1.21 11.46
CA PHE A 39 20.01 -0.17 12.48
C PHE A 39 20.18 1.18 11.79
N ILE A 40 19.22 2.08 12.01
CA ILE A 40 19.17 3.39 11.35
C ILE A 40 19.10 4.48 12.41
N SER A 41 20.04 5.43 12.35
CA SER A 41 20.04 6.59 13.24
C SER A 41 19.31 7.80 12.63
N ASN A 42 18.17 8.19 13.22
CA ASN A 42 17.47 9.42 12.83
C ASN A 42 18.18 10.71 13.29
N LYS A 43 19.20 10.62 14.14
CA LYS A 43 19.90 11.80 14.71
C LYS A 43 21.14 12.19 13.92
N VAL A 44 21.81 11.21 13.34
CA VAL A 44 22.96 11.40 12.46
C VAL A 44 22.74 10.45 11.30
N PRO A 45 22.01 10.87 10.25
CA PRO A 45 21.80 10.02 9.09
C PRO A 45 23.17 9.77 8.45
N GLN A 46 23.74 8.59 8.73
CA GLN A 46 24.88 8.11 8.00
C GLN A 46 24.36 7.67 6.64
N LYS A 47 24.86 8.33 5.59
CA LYS A 47 24.49 8.05 4.22
C LYS A 47 24.63 6.55 3.90
N ASP A 48 25.66 5.92 4.47
CA ASP A 48 25.99 4.51 4.30
C ASP A 48 24.92 3.56 4.87
N GLU A 49 24.26 3.90 5.99
CA GLU A 49 23.20 3.08 6.60
C GLU A 49 21.94 3.05 5.71
N ILE A 50 21.54 4.22 5.20
CA ILE A 50 20.39 4.35 4.31
C ILE A 50 20.66 3.73 2.95
N ASP A 51 21.88 3.90 2.41
CA ASP A 51 22.23 3.31 1.13
C ASP A 51 22.34 1.78 1.21
N SER A 52 22.84 1.23 2.32
CA SER A 52 22.79 -0.21 2.62
C SER A 52 21.34 -0.74 2.62
N LEU A 53 20.42 -0.02 3.28
CA LEU A 53 19.00 -0.38 3.27
C LEU A 53 18.41 -0.36 1.85
N LYS A 54 18.68 0.67 1.04
CA LYS A 54 18.20 0.76 -0.35
C LYS A 54 18.71 -0.39 -1.21
N ILE A 55 19.99 -0.76 -1.07
CA ILE A 55 20.58 -1.88 -1.79
C ILE A 55 19.88 -3.18 -1.40
N HIS A 56 19.64 -3.39 -0.10
CA HIS A 56 18.97 -4.59 0.38
C HIS A 56 17.51 -4.65 -0.09
N ILE A 57 16.75 -3.55 0.01
CA ILE A 57 15.38 -3.47 -0.55
C ILE A 57 15.39 -3.82 -2.04
N SER A 58 16.34 -3.26 -2.80
CA SER A 58 16.47 -3.53 -4.24
C SER A 58 16.81 -4.99 -4.53
N LYS A 59 17.63 -5.64 -3.69
CA LYS A 59 17.94 -7.07 -3.81
C LYS A 59 16.69 -7.92 -3.52
N LEU A 60 15.97 -7.64 -2.44
CA LEU A 60 14.74 -8.33 -2.09
C LEU A 60 13.67 -8.16 -3.18
N ALA A 61 13.52 -6.95 -3.71
CA ALA A 61 12.58 -6.68 -4.80
C ALA A 61 12.90 -7.48 -6.08
N LYS A 62 14.19 -7.76 -6.36
CA LYS A 62 14.61 -8.62 -7.48
C LYS A 62 14.37 -10.12 -7.23
N GLU A 63 14.50 -10.56 -5.98
CA GLU A 63 14.20 -11.94 -5.57
C GLU A 63 12.69 -12.22 -5.52
N MET A 64 11.88 -11.17 -5.49
CA MET A 64 10.42 -11.26 -5.52
C MET A 64 9.95 -11.63 -6.93
N ASN A 65 9.40 -12.84 -7.09
CA ASN A 65 8.83 -13.36 -8.33
C ASN A 65 7.67 -12.54 -8.93
N TYR A 66 7.18 -11.49 -8.25
CA TYR A 66 6.12 -10.63 -8.77
C TYR A 66 6.50 -9.92 -10.08
N PHE A 67 7.80 -9.70 -10.34
CA PHE A 67 8.28 -9.13 -11.61
C PHE A 67 8.59 -10.17 -12.69
N ALA A 68 8.49 -11.46 -12.38
CA ALA A 68 8.86 -12.55 -13.30
C ALA A 68 7.67 -13.16 -14.04
N GLU A 69 6.44 -12.77 -13.71
CA GLU A 69 5.24 -13.23 -14.42
C GLU A 69 5.06 -12.44 -15.71
N GLU A 70 4.95 -13.14 -16.84
CA GLU A 70 4.60 -12.54 -18.12
C GLU A 70 3.14 -12.06 -18.07
N LEU A 71 2.94 -10.74 -18.05
CA LEU A 71 1.62 -10.14 -18.09
C LEU A 71 1.17 -9.89 -19.53
N PRO A 72 -0.12 -10.06 -19.85
CA PRO A 72 -0.65 -9.71 -21.16
C PRO A 72 -0.41 -8.23 -21.48
N THR A 73 0.18 -7.93 -22.64
CA THR A 73 0.48 -6.54 -23.06
C THR A 73 -0.77 -5.66 -23.12
N LYS A 74 -1.94 -6.25 -23.40
CA LYS A 74 -3.22 -5.54 -23.41
C LYS A 74 -3.56 -4.89 -22.06
N TRP A 75 -3.11 -5.47 -20.95
CA TRP A 75 -3.36 -4.96 -19.60
C TRP A 75 -2.70 -3.62 -19.36
N ILE A 76 -1.57 -3.35 -20.03
CA ILE A 76 -0.84 -2.08 -19.91
C ILE A 76 -1.72 -0.91 -20.35
N ASN A 77 -2.47 -1.07 -21.45
CA ASN A 77 -3.33 0.00 -21.95
C ASN A 77 -4.50 0.28 -21.00
N LEU A 78 -5.08 -0.77 -20.42
CA LEU A 78 -6.12 -0.64 -19.40
C LEU A 78 -5.58 0.02 -18.13
N GLU A 79 -4.37 -0.37 -17.69
CA GLU A 79 -3.70 0.22 -16.53
C GLU A 79 -3.44 1.71 -16.73
N ILE A 80 -2.90 2.13 -17.88
CA ILE A 80 -2.72 3.55 -18.22
C ILE A 80 -4.05 4.30 -18.17
N ALA A 81 -5.13 3.73 -18.71
CA ALA A 81 -6.45 4.37 -18.67
C ALA A 81 -7.00 4.51 -17.24
N LEU A 82 -6.74 3.52 -16.37
CA LEU A 82 -7.10 3.59 -14.96
C LEU A 82 -6.24 4.63 -14.22
N ASP A 83 -4.96 4.77 -14.55
CA ASP A 83 -4.09 5.79 -13.95
C ASP A 83 -4.55 7.21 -14.33
N VAL A 84 -4.91 7.44 -15.59
CA VAL A 84 -5.55 8.71 -15.99
C VAL A 84 -6.83 8.96 -15.19
N SER A 85 -7.61 7.91 -14.92
CA SER A 85 -8.84 8.03 -14.11
C SER A 85 -8.52 8.37 -12.65
N LYS A 86 -7.45 7.81 -12.09
CA LYS A 86 -6.96 8.15 -10.73
C LYS A 86 -6.48 9.60 -10.68
N ASP A 87 -5.79 10.08 -11.70
CA ASP A 87 -5.33 11.47 -11.79
C ASP A 87 -6.50 12.47 -11.86
N LEU A 88 -7.62 12.06 -12.45
CA LEU A 88 -8.88 12.80 -12.46
C LEU A 88 -9.70 12.63 -11.16
N ASN A 89 -9.08 12.13 -10.08
CA ASN A 89 -9.70 11.87 -8.77
C ASN A 89 -10.88 10.89 -8.80
N LYS A 90 -11.01 10.03 -9.81
CA LYS A 90 -11.99 8.94 -9.76
C LYS A 90 -11.50 7.87 -8.78
N THR A 91 -12.25 7.67 -7.70
CA THR A 91 -11.88 6.78 -6.59
C THR A 91 -12.46 5.39 -6.72
N VAL A 92 -13.64 5.27 -7.34
CA VAL A 92 -14.40 4.01 -7.47
C VAL A 92 -14.92 3.86 -8.90
N TYR A 93 -14.95 2.62 -9.38
CA TYR A 93 -15.59 2.18 -10.61
C TYR A 93 -16.70 1.19 -10.30
N SER A 94 -17.80 1.27 -11.06
CA SER A 94 -18.78 0.20 -11.16
C SER A 94 -18.27 -0.92 -12.06
N TRP A 95 -18.86 -2.11 -11.95
CA TRP A 95 -18.54 -3.22 -12.83
C TRP A 95 -18.81 -2.86 -14.31
N GLU A 96 -19.94 -2.21 -14.57
CA GLU A 96 -20.33 -1.79 -15.92
C GLU A 96 -19.33 -0.78 -16.52
N ASP A 97 -18.88 0.21 -15.75
CA ASP A 97 -17.93 1.21 -16.20
C ASP A 97 -16.58 0.58 -16.57
N ILE A 98 -16.08 -0.33 -15.73
CA ILE A 98 -14.78 -0.94 -15.98
C ILE A 98 -14.86 -1.94 -17.13
N MET A 99 -16.00 -2.62 -17.30
CA MET A 99 -16.21 -3.55 -18.39
C MET A 99 -16.27 -2.82 -19.73
N LYS A 100 -16.96 -1.67 -19.79
CA LYS A 100 -16.95 -0.79 -20.97
C LYS A 100 -15.53 -0.34 -21.32
N LEU A 101 -14.74 0.04 -20.31
CA LEU A 101 -13.35 0.43 -20.51
C LEU A 101 -12.48 -0.74 -21.01
N ALA A 102 -12.64 -1.93 -20.43
CA ALA A 102 -11.90 -3.13 -20.81
C ALA A 102 -12.21 -3.57 -22.24
N LEU A 103 -13.48 -3.51 -22.65
CA LEU A 103 -13.91 -3.84 -24.02
C LEU A 103 -13.28 -2.93 -25.07
N ALA A 104 -13.04 -1.65 -24.76
CA ALA A 104 -12.33 -0.73 -25.65
C ALA A 104 -10.89 -1.19 -25.97
N TYR A 105 -10.30 -2.03 -25.12
CA TYR A 105 -8.98 -2.63 -25.29
C TYR A 105 -9.02 -4.12 -25.65
N MET A 106 -10.18 -4.64 -26.07
CA MET A 106 -10.39 -6.04 -26.43
C MET A 106 -10.03 -7.01 -25.28
N ILE A 107 -10.38 -6.63 -24.06
CA ILE A 107 -10.27 -7.44 -22.85
C ILE A 107 -11.67 -7.95 -22.50
N GLU A 108 -11.84 -9.27 -22.49
CA GLU A 108 -13.10 -9.92 -22.14
C GLU A 108 -13.27 -10.03 -20.62
N GLU A 109 -14.48 -10.31 -20.15
CA GLU A 109 -14.82 -10.37 -18.71
C GLU A 109 -13.88 -11.31 -17.92
N LYS A 110 -13.62 -12.51 -18.44
CA LYS A 110 -12.73 -13.47 -17.78
C LYS A 110 -11.31 -12.94 -17.62
N GLU A 111 -10.81 -12.23 -18.63
CA GLU A 111 -9.50 -11.61 -18.62
C GLU A 111 -9.48 -10.40 -17.68
N LEU A 112 -10.55 -9.61 -17.66
CA LEU A 112 -10.72 -8.49 -16.74
C LEU A 112 -10.71 -8.96 -15.27
N LEU A 113 -11.37 -10.07 -14.95
CA LEU A 113 -11.33 -10.65 -13.60
C LEU A 113 -9.90 -11.03 -13.18
N LEU A 114 -9.09 -11.58 -14.09
CA LEU A 114 -7.69 -11.90 -13.82
C LEU A 114 -6.88 -10.62 -13.59
N PHE A 115 -7.09 -9.59 -14.42
CA PHE A 115 -6.46 -8.29 -14.26
C PHE A 115 -6.79 -7.65 -12.91
N LEU A 116 -8.08 -7.62 -12.52
CA LEU A 116 -8.51 -7.00 -11.27
C LEU A 116 -7.98 -7.75 -10.05
N ASN A 117 -7.98 -9.08 -10.09
CA ASN A 117 -7.38 -9.89 -9.03
C ASN A 117 -5.87 -9.68 -8.93
N TYR A 118 -5.17 -9.54 -10.05
CA TYR A 118 -3.74 -9.23 -10.07
C TYR A 118 -3.48 -7.85 -9.44
N GLN A 119 -4.19 -6.82 -9.91
CA GLN A 119 -4.06 -5.45 -9.40
C GLN A 119 -4.44 -5.33 -7.91
N HIS A 120 -5.41 -6.13 -7.45
CA HIS A 120 -5.77 -6.25 -6.04
C HIS A 120 -4.63 -6.85 -5.20
N LYS A 121 -4.01 -7.93 -5.67
CA LYS A 121 -2.90 -8.61 -4.96
C LYS A 121 -1.69 -7.71 -4.78
N ILE A 122 -1.38 -6.87 -5.76
CA ILE A 122 -0.26 -5.91 -5.65
C ILE A 122 -0.64 -4.62 -4.91
N GLY A 123 -1.91 -4.46 -4.53
CA GLY A 123 -2.40 -3.32 -3.76
C GLY A 123 -2.55 -2.04 -4.57
N ASN A 124 -2.63 -2.12 -5.91
CA ASN A 124 -2.90 -0.98 -6.76
C ASN A 124 -4.38 -0.59 -6.76
N ILE A 125 -5.27 -1.58 -6.62
CA ILE A 125 -6.72 -1.39 -6.48
C ILE A 125 -7.25 -2.27 -5.35
N ILE A 126 -8.50 -2.06 -4.95
CA ILE A 126 -9.23 -2.99 -4.08
C ILE A 126 -10.44 -3.51 -4.84
N PHE A 127 -10.50 -4.83 -4.99
CA PHE A 127 -11.55 -5.53 -5.69
C PHE A 127 -12.02 -6.72 -4.85
N PHE A 128 -13.33 -6.87 -4.73
CA PHE A 128 -13.97 -7.98 -4.04
C PHE A 128 -14.84 -8.73 -5.05
N GLU A 129 -14.56 -10.02 -5.26
CA GLU A 129 -15.32 -10.83 -6.23
C GLU A 129 -16.80 -10.99 -5.86
N ASP A 130 -17.11 -10.94 -4.56
CA ASP A 130 -18.47 -10.99 -4.02
C ASP A 130 -19.23 -9.66 -4.18
N GLU A 131 -18.51 -8.54 -4.32
CA GLU A 131 -19.04 -7.17 -4.39
C GLU A 131 -18.41 -6.42 -5.58
N ARG A 132 -18.67 -6.92 -6.79
CA ARG A 132 -17.99 -6.50 -8.03
C ARG A 132 -18.28 -5.08 -8.48
N ASP A 133 -19.38 -4.51 -8.00
CA ASP A 133 -19.78 -3.14 -8.34
C ASP A 133 -18.96 -2.06 -7.63
N PHE A 134 -18.09 -2.45 -6.68
CA PHE A 134 -17.24 -1.52 -5.94
C PHE A 134 -15.76 -1.79 -6.18
N ILE A 135 -15.28 -1.35 -7.34
CA ILE A 135 -13.85 -1.42 -7.67
C ILE A 135 -13.18 -0.13 -7.22
N ILE A 136 -12.42 -0.19 -6.12
CA ILE A 136 -11.75 0.99 -5.55
C ILE A 136 -10.41 1.16 -6.24
N LEU A 137 -10.26 2.21 -7.04
CA LEU A 137 -9.02 2.52 -7.77
C LEU A 137 -7.93 3.10 -6.90
N GLN A 138 -8.30 3.76 -5.80
CA GLN A 138 -7.37 4.41 -4.89
C GLN A 138 -7.48 3.81 -3.48
N PRO A 139 -6.65 2.82 -3.13
CA PRO A 139 -6.66 2.21 -1.79
C PRO A 139 -6.50 3.22 -0.65
N ASN A 140 -5.73 4.30 -0.88
CA ASN A 140 -5.56 5.39 0.07
C ASN A 140 -6.87 6.13 0.41
N TRP A 141 -7.82 6.20 -0.53
CA TRP A 141 -9.15 6.75 -0.25
C TRP A 141 -9.87 5.91 0.80
N LEU A 142 -9.86 4.58 0.66
CA LEU A 142 -10.49 3.68 1.63
C LEU A 142 -9.82 3.79 3.02
N VAL A 143 -8.49 3.91 3.06
CA VAL A 143 -7.75 4.13 4.33
C VAL A 143 -8.20 5.42 5.01
N LYS A 144 -8.43 6.50 4.25
CA LYS A 144 -8.97 7.76 4.79
C LYS A 144 -10.38 7.57 5.33
N CYS A 145 -11.25 6.86 4.60
CA CYS A 145 -12.61 6.54 5.07
C CYS A 145 -12.60 5.77 6.40
N PHE A 146 -11.77 4.73 6.51
CA PHE A 146 -11.64 3.98 7.77
C PHE A 146 -11.05 4.81 8.90
N ARG A 147 -10.08 5.68 8.60
CA ARG A 147 -9.56 6.61 9.59
C ARG A 147 -10.66 7.50 10.15
N CYS A 148 -11.52 8.07 9.30
CA CYS A 148 -12.67 8.85 9.77
C CYS A 148 -13.59 8.00 10.65
N LEU A 149 -13.95 6.79 10.20
CA LEU A 149 -14.86 5.92 10.95
C LEU A 149 -14.32 5.51 12.34
N VAL A 150 -13.02 5.22 12.43
CA VAL A 150 -12.41 4.69 13.67
C VAL A 150 -11.96 5.81 14.62
N CYS A 151 -11.53 6.96 14.09
CA CYS A 151 -11.00 8.06 14.88
C CYS A 151 -12.07 9.07 15.31
N ASP A 152 -13.30 8.99 14.80
CA ASP A 152 -14.37 9.89 15.21
C ASP A 152 -14.97 9.43 16.55
N ASP A 153 -14.78 10.26 17.57
CA ASP A 153 -15.35 10.02 18.90
C ASP A 153 -16.88 10.00 18.79
N LYS A 154 -17.51 8.95 19.32
CA LYS A 154 -18.94 8.58 19.21
C LYS A 154 -19.99 9.65 19.55
N LYS A 155 -19.60 10.89 19.85
CA LYS A 155 -20.49 12.01 20.21
C LYS A 155 -21.06 12.78 19.00
N HIS A 156 -20.53 12.59 17.79
CA HIS A 156 -20.98 13.32 16.57
C HIS A 156 -21.72 12.45 15.54
N PHE A 157 -21.92 11.17 15.83
CA PHE A 157 -22.13 10.10 14.84
C PHE A 157 -23.40 10.20 13.96
N VAL A 158 -24.46 10.93 14.32
CA VAL A 158 -25.74 10.82 13.57
C VAL A 158 -26.03 12.00 12.64
N ALA A 159 -25.54 13.21 12.92
CA ALA A 159 -25.87 14.39 12.11
C ALA A 159 -24.80 14.73 11.06
N GLY A 160 -23.51 14.54 11.38
CA GLY A 160 -22.40 14.90 10.49
C GLY A 160 -22.20 13.92 9.34
N LEU A 161 -22.26 12.62 9.64
CA LEU A 161 -21.97 11.52 8.71
C LEU A 161 -22.91 11.49 7.51
N VAL A 162 -24.21 11.77 7.71
CA VAL A 162 -25.18 11.85 6.60
C VAL A 162 -24.85 13.03 5.69
N SER A 163 -24.48 14.18 6.25
CA SER A 163 -24.15 15.36 5.45
C SER A 163 -22.81 15.22 4.71
N GLU A 164 -21.82 14.56 5.30
CA GLU A 164 -20.53 14.30 4.65
C GLU A 164 -20.62 13.18 3.62
N MET A 165 -21.36 12.09 3.88
CA MET A 165 -21.64 11.08 2.86
C MET A 165 -22.43 11.64 1.68
N PHE A 166 -23.39 12.54 1.92
CA PHE A 166 -24.15 13.18 0.83
C PHE A 166 -23.24 14.04 -0.06
N LYS A 167 -22.25 14.74 0.54
CA LYS A 167 -21.24 15.49 -0.20
C LYS A 167 -20.23 14.59 -0.91
N LEU A 168 -19.81 13.49 -0.29
CA LEU A 168 -18.89 12.53 -0.91
C LEU A 168 -19.50 11.80 -2.12
N THR A 169 -20.81 11.55 -2.08
CA THR A 169 -21.55 10.89 -3.16
C THR A 169 -21.87 11.82 -4.35
N HIS A 170 -21.92 13.14 -4.13
CA HIS A 170 -22.33 14.10 -5.17
C HIS A 170 -21.23 15.06 -5.62
N GLU A 171 -20.26 15.39 -4.77
CA GLU A 171 -19.31 16.48 -5.01
C GLU A 171 -17.84 16.03 -5.03
N GLY A 172 -17.50 14.84 -4.51
CA GLY A 172 -16.14 14.29 -4.60
C GLY A 172 -15.02 15.11 -3.93
N GLU A 173 -15.34 16.22 -3.25
CA GLU A 173 -14.35 17.11 -2.67
C GLU A 173 -14.15 16.87 -1.16
N LEU A 174 -12.91 16.63 -0.75
CA LEU A 174 -12.45 16.90 0.61
C LEU A 174 -11.98 18.37 0.64
N SER A 175 -12.88 19.31 0.94
CA SER A 175 -12.49 20.72 1.08
C SER A 175 -11.46 20.85 2.20
N GLY A 176 -10.23 21.21 1.84
CA GLY A 176 -9.19 21.57 2.79
C GLY A 176 -9.64 22.77 3.63
N LYS A 177 -9.57 22.63 4.95
CA LYS A 177 -9.46 23.80 5.83
C LYS A 177 -8.08 23.78 6.49
N PRO A 178 -7.33 24.90 6.43
CA PRO A 178 -6.11 25.04 7.19
C PRO A 178 -6.50 25.25 8.66
N TYR A 179 -5.85 24.53 9.56
CA TYR A 179 -5.90 24.87 10.97
C TYR A 179 -4.86 25.97 11.24
N GLY A 180 -5.37 27.12 11.67
CA GLY A 180 -4.75 28.10 12.59
C GLY A 180 -3.35 28.60 12.24
#